data_AF-A0A820VKW1-F1
#
_entry.id   AF-A0A820VKW1-F1
#
_cell.length_a   1.000
_cell.length_b   1.000
_cell.length_c   1.000
_cell.angle_alpha   90.00
_cell.angle_beta   90.00
_cell.angle_gamma   90.00
#
_symmetry.space_group_name_H-M   'P 1'
#
loop_
_entity.id
_entity.type
_entity.pdbx_description
1 polymer ?
#
loop_
_entity_poly.entity_id
_entity_poly.type
_entity_poly.pdbx_seq_one_letter_code
_entity_poly.pdbx_strand_id
1 'polypeptide(L)'
;LSKYSNTHAPGEKARLIDIKDQRLTNIGVHLLIGCTIFAAPIIRKIPVAALFGIFLYFGIVSISGTQLFSRIKMTFIPTKYYPNFGYLRRVRQMKRHIYTFIQVIAACLLITIKMTNFAFLFPLILILLVPFRKMCLPFIFTERELSELDGDEEPGSTFDDEIDFYGQVHLPI
;
A
#
# COMPACT_ATOMS: atom_id res chain seq x y z
N LEU A 1 3.50 -14.09 -6.58
CA LEU A 1 2.05 -14.37 -6.75
C LEU A 1 1.48 -14.72 -5.39
N SER A 2 0.46 -14.00 -4.90
CA SER A 2 -0.03 -14.16 -3.52
C SER A 2 -1.15 -15.20 -3.43
N LYS A 3 -1.06 -16.12 -2.46
CA LYS A 3 -2.10 -17.12 -2.14
C LYS A 3 -2.86 -16.67 -0.90
N TYR A 4 -4.17 -16.52 -1.03
CA TYR A 4 -5.07 -16.19 0.07
C TYR A 4 -5.78 -17.45 0.58
N SER A 5 -6.15 -17.47 1.86
CA SER A 5 -6.86 -18.60 2.46
C SER A 5 -8.31 -18.67 1.99
N ASN A 6 -8.78 -19.91 1.80
CA ASN A 6 -10.12 -20.24 1.30
C ASN A 6 -11.08 -20.60 2.45
N THR A 7 -10.57 -20.81 3.66
CA THR A 7 -11.33 -21.18 4.85
C THR A 7 -11.30 -20.02 5.83
N HIS A 8 -12.30 -19.15 5.73
CA HIS A 8 -12.52 -18.03 6.64
C HIS A 8 -13.98 -18.01 7.07
N ALA A 9 -14.24 -17.54 8.29
CA ALA A 9 -15.61 -17.34 8.73
C ALA A 9 -16.30 -16.29 7.84
N PRO A 10 -17.63 -16.39 7.61
CA PRO A 10 -18.36 -15.39 6.83
C PRO A 10 -18.15 -13.98 7.41
N GLY A 11 -17.53 -13.09 6.63
CA GLY A 11 -17.23 -11.71 7.04
C GLY A 11 -15.78 -11.46 7.47
N GLU A 12 -14.95 -12.50 7.63
CA GLU A 12 -13.51 -12.34 7.83
C GLU A 12 -12.79 -12.15 6.48
N LYS A 13 -11.81 -11.24 6.43
CA LYS A 13 -11.03 -10.98 5.23
C LYS A 13 -10.08 -12.16 4.98
N ALA A 14 -9.88 -12.50 3.70
CA ALA A 14 -8.98 -13.58 3.34
C ALA A 14 -7.54 -13.25 3.76
N ARG A 15 -6.93 -14.14 4.55
CA ARG A 15 -5.56 -13.97 5.05
C ARG A 15 -4.55 -14.39 3.99
N LEU A 16 -3.45 -13.64 3.90
CA LEU A 16 -2.31 -13.99 3.06
C LEU A 16 -1.61 -15.22 3.66
N ILE A 17 -1.63 -16.35 2.95
CA ILE A 17 -0.97 -17.58 3.41
C ILE A 17 0.49 -17.60 2.96
N ASP A 18 0.70 -17.34 1.66
CA ASP A 18 1.97 -17.60 1.02
C ASP A 18 2.20 -16.67 -0.16
N ILE A 19 3.45 -16.26 -0.35
CA ILE A 19 3.90 -15.49 -1.51
C ILE A 19 4.79 -16.41 -2.33
N LYS A 20 4.33 -16.77 -3.53
CA LYS A 20 5.14 -17.55 -4.47
C LYS A 20 6.22 -16.66 -5.09
N ASP A 21 7.47 -16.93 -4.70
CA ASP A 21 8.67 -16.36 -5.30
C ASP A 21 9.04 -17.12 -6.58
N GLN A 22 8.62 -16.57 -7.73
CA GLN A 22 8.87 -17.21 -9.01
C GLN A 22 9.90 -16.45 -9.85
N ARG A 23 11.12 -17.00 -9.93
CA ARG A 23 12.21 -16.47 -10.77
C ARG A 23 11.93 -16.65 -12.26
N LEU A 24 11.27 -17.76 -12.62
CA LEU A 24 10.98 -18.11 -14.00
C LEU A 24 10.01 -17.13 -14.67
N THR A 25 9.09 -16.53 -13.89
CA THR A 25 8.15 -15.53 -14.42
C THR A 25 8.88 -14.32 -14.97
N ASN A 26 9.87 -13.79 -14.24
CA ASN A 26 10.66 -12.65 -14.70
C ASN A 26 11.49 -13.00 -15.94
N ILE A 27 12.12 -14.18 -15.97
CA ILE A 27 12.86 -14.67 -17.14
C ILE A 27 11.93 -14.77 -18.35
N GLY A 28 10.75 -15.35 -18.18
CA GLY A 28 9.73 -15.48 -19.21
C GLY A 28 9.27 -14.13 -19.76
N VAL A 29 9.00 -13.15 -18.87
CA VAL A 29 8.61 -11.79 -19.28
C VAL A 29 9.72 -11.11 -20.10
N HIS A 30 10.98 -11.17 -19.66
CA HIS A 30 12.09 -10.57 -20.41
C HIS A 30 12.30 -11.24 -21.78
N LEU A 31 12.18 -12.56 -21.85
CA LEU A 31 12.24 -13.29 -23.11
C LEU A 31 11.09 -12.90 -24.05
N LEU A 32 9.86 -12.81 -23.54
CA LEU A 32 8.70 -12.36 -24.30
C LEU A 32 8.88 -10.93 -24.81
N ILE A 33 9.42 -10.02 -23.99
CA ILE A 33 9.78 -8.65 -24.41
C ILE A 33 10.78 -8.69 -25.58
N GLY A 34 11.82 -9.52 -25.50
CA GLY A 34 12.76 -9.72 -26.62
C GLY A 34 12.10 -10.28 -27.89
N CYS A 35 11.16 -11.22 -27.73
CA CYS A 35 10.40 -11.81 -28.83
C CYS A 35 9.40 -10.85 -29.49
N THR A 36 9.08 -9.69 -28.88
CA THR A 36 8.14 -8.72 -29.45
C THR A 36 8.57 -8.20 -30.82
N ILE A 37 9.87 -8.18 -31.11
CA ILE A 37 10.41 -7.77 -32.43
C ILE A 37 9.83 -8.67 -33.54
N PHE A 38 9.78 -9.98 -33.31
CA PHE A 38 9.21 -10.94 -34.28
C PHE A 38 7.67 -10.94 -34.27
N ALA A 39 7.06 -10.67 -33.12
CA ALA A 39 5.61 -10.64 -32.94
C ALA A 39 4.94 -9.28 -33.26
N ALA A 40 5.71 -8.29 -33.74
CA ALA A 40 5.24 -6.95 -34.08
C ALA A 40 3.95 -6.89 -34.93
N PRO A 41 3.75 -7.70 -36.00
CA PRO A 41 2.52 -7.64 -36.79
C PRO A 41 1.26 -8.08 -36.03
N ILE A 42 1.42 -8.92 -35.00
CA ILE A 42 0.33 -9.36 -34.12
C ILE A 42 0.03 -8.27 -33.08
N ILE A 43 1.09 -7.73 -32.44
CA ILE A 43 0.98 -6.70 -31.40
C ILE A 43 0.30 -5.43 -31.96
N ARG A 44 0.57 -5.07 -33.22
CA ARG A 44 -0.06 -3.92 -33.89
C ARG A 44 -1.58 -4.03 -34.01
N LYS A 45 -2.16 -5.23 -33.93
CA LYS A 45 -3.62 -5.42 -33.94
C LYS A 45 -4.28 -5.05 -32.60
N ILE A 46 -3.49 -4.90 -31.54
CA ILE A 46 -4.01 -4.54 -30.22
C ILE A 46 -4.30 -3.04 -30.21
N PRO A 47 -5.55 -2.61 -29.95
CA PRO A 47 -5.88 -1.20 -29.92
C PRO A 47 -5.19 -0.53 -28.73
N VAL A 48 -4.58 0.63 -28.97
CA VAL A 48 -3.90 1.42 -27.91
C VAL A 48 -4.87 1.75 -26.76
N ALA A 49 -6.17 1.89 -27.05
CA ALA A 49 -7.22 2.08 -26.05
C ALA A 49 -7.26 0.95 -24.98
N ALA A 50 -7.00 -0.30 -25.36
CA ALA A 50 -6.96 -1.41 -24.40
C ALA A 50 -5.77 -1.28 -23.43
N LEU A 51 -4.62 -0.78 -23.90
CA LEU A 51 -3.45 -0.53 -23.06
C LEU A 51 -3.73 0.57 -22.04
N PHE A 52 -4.43 1.65 -22.44
CA PHE A 52 -4.87 2.68 -21.50
C PHE A 52 -5.80 2.12 -20.41
N GLY A 53 -6.70 1.20 -20.77
CA GLY A 53 -7.55 0.50 -19.79
C GLY A 53 -6.75 -0.28 -18.75
N ILE A 54 -5.74 -1.04 -19.19
CA ILE A 54 -4.84 -1.80 -18.31
C ILE A 54 -4.00 -0.85 -17.42
N PHE A 55 -3.45 0.22 -18.00
CA PHE A 55 -2.69 1.22 -17.23
C PHE A 55 -3.55 1.93 -16.19
N LEU A 56 -4.79 2.27 -16.52
CA LEU A 56 -5.74 2.87 -15.57
C LEU A 56 -6.06 1.90 -14.43
N TYR A 57 -6.32 0.62 -14.73
CA TYR A 57 -6.54 -0.41 -13.73
C TYR A 57 -5.35 -0.54 -12.77
N PHE A 58 -4.13 -0.61 -13.30
CA PHE A 58 -2.92 -0.64 -12.47
C PHE A 58 -2.74 0.63 -11.65
N GLY A 59 -3.06 1.80 -12.19
CA GLY A 59 -3.06 3.07 -11.44
C GLY A 59 -4.02 3.03 -10.24
N ILE A 60 -5.25 2.58 -10.45
CA ILE A 60 -6.27 2.48 -9.40
C ILE A 60 -5.86 1.45 -8.33
N VAL A 61 -5.38 0.27 -8.74
CA VAL A 61 -4.93 -0.79 -7.82
C VAL A 61 -3.72 -0.33 -7.02
N SER A 62 -2.76 0.34 -7.65
CA SER A 62 -1.57 0.86 -6.99
C SER A 62 -1.91 1.89 -5.91
N ILE A 63 -2.82 2.83 -6.20
CA ILE A 63 -3.27 3.82 -5.21
C ILE A 63 -4.09 3.16 -4.10
N SER A 64 -4.94 2.20 -4.45
CA SER A 64 -5.83 1.50 -3.51
C SER A 64 -5.11 0.72 -2.43
N GLY A 65 -3.91 0.22 -2.72
CA GLY A 65 -3.06 -0.50 -1.76
C GLY A 65 -2.27 0.39 -0.81
N THR A 66 -2.30 1.72 -0.96
CA THR A 66 -1.53 2.63 -0.10
C THR A 66 -2.25 2.99 1.19
N GLN A 67 -1.49 3.10 2.28
CA GLN A 67 -2.02 3.50 3.59
C GLN A 67 -2.56 4.95 3.56
N LEU A 68 -1.88 5.86 2.85
CA LEU A 68 -2.33 7.24 2.67
C LEU A 68 -3.75 7.30 2.07
N PHE A 69 -4.00 6.55 0.99
CA PHE A 69 -5.31 6.53 0.35
C PHE A 69 -6.38 5.93 1.25
N SER A 70 -6.03 4.90 2.03
CA SER A 70 -6.93 4.33 3.04
C SER A 70 -7.33 5.36 4.11
N ARG A 71 -6.39 6.20 4.56
CA ARG A 71 -6.66 7.31 5.50
C ARG A 71 -7.43 8.46 4.90
N ILE A 72 -7.19 8.77 3.62
CA ILE A 72 -7.98 9.76 2.88
C ILE A 72 -9.44 9.30 2.81
N LYS A 73 -9.71 8.06 2.39
CA LYS A 73 -11.09 7.50 2.39
C LYS A 73 -11.74 7.62 3.75
N MET A 74 -10.99 7.29 4.79
CA MET A 74 -11.47 7.34 6.16
C MET A 74 -11.86 8.75 6.63
N THR A 75 -11.24 9.79 6.07
CA THR A 75 -11.62 11.18 6.36
C THR A 75 -13.00 11.53 5.83
N PHE A 76 -13.47 10.85 4.78
CA PHE A 76 -14.81 11.03 4.21
C PHE A 76 -15.86 10.08 4.81
N ILE A 77 -15.45 9.06 5.58
CA ILE A 77 -16.37 8.08 6.19
C ILE A 77 -16.75 8.58 7.60
N PRO A 78 -18.06 8.64 7.95
CA PRO A 78 -18.45 9.00 9.30
C PRO A 78 -17.96 7.97 10.31
N THR A 79 -17.61 8.43 11.51
CA THR A 79 -17.01 7.64 12.60
C THR A 79 -17.80 6.38 12.98
N LYS A 80 -19.10 6.33 12.69
CA LYS A 80 -19.99 5.19 12.93
C LYS A 80 -19.67 3.96 12.06
N TYR A 81 -19.03 4.14 10.91
CA TYR A 81 -18.71 3.06 9.95
C TYR A 81 -17.21 2.72 9.91
N TYR A 82 -16.46 3.11 10.93
CA TYR A 82 -15.05 2.78 11.02
C TYR A 82 -14.87 1.26 11.18
N PRO A 83 -14.13 0.60 10.27
CA PRO A 83 -13.74 -0.79 10.50
C PRO A 83 -12.83 -0.88 11.72
N ASN A 84 -12.79 -2.04 12.37
CA ASN A 84 -11.91 -2.28 13.52
C ASN A 84 -10.44 -2.32 13.07
N PHE A 85 -9.78 -1.16 13.04
CA PHE A 85 -8.33 -1.06 12.87
C PHE A 85 -7.68 -0.61 14.18
N GLY A 86 -6.51 -1.17 14.51
CA GLY A 86 -5.77 -0.90 15.76
C GLY A 86 -5.40 0.58 15.92
N TYR A 87 -4.94 1.22 14.84
CA TYR A 87 -4.56 2.64 14.81
C TYR A 87 -5.71 3.62 15.13
N LEU A 88 -6.97 3.20 15.02
CA LEU A 88 -8.13 4.06 15.28
C LEU A 88 -8.48 4.21 16.74
N ARG A 89 -8.12 3.21 17.53
CA ARG A 89 -8.40 3.15 18.96
C ARG A 89 -7.34 3.92 19.76
N ARG A 90 -6.13 4.03 19.21
CA ARG A 90 -4.95 4.53 19.93
C ARG A 90 -4.59 5.99 19.62
N VAL A 91 -4.80 6.48 18.39
CA VAL A 91 -4.56 7.88 18.02
C VAL A 91 -5.87 8.69 17.97
N ARG A 92 -5.88 9.94 18.46
CA ARG A 92 -7.06 10.81 18.41
C ARG A 92 -7.41 11.22 16.96
N GLN A 93 -8.69 11.19 16.59
CA GLN A 93 -9.20 11.43 15.23
C GLN A 93 -8.61 12.68 14.55
N MET A 94 -8.60 13.82 15.27
CA MET A 94 -8.09 15.09 14.75
C MET A 94 -6.61 15.02 14.37
N LYS A 95 -5.79 14.32 15.16
CA LYS A 95 -4.36 14.14 14.88
C LYS A 95 -4.13 13.33 13.60
N ARG A 96 -4.96 12.30 13.35
CA ARG A 96 -4.88 11.52 12.10
C ARG A 96 -5.21 12.36 10.87
N HIS A 97 -6.19 13.26 10.95
CA HIS A 97 -6.52 14.15 9.84
C HIS A 97 -5.40 15.17 9.57
N ILE A 98 -4.81 15.75 10.62
CA ILE A 98 -3.67 16.67 10.48
C ILE A 98 -2.48 15.96 9.82
N TYR A 99 -2.16 14.75 10.27
CA TYR A 99 -1.08 13.95 9.68
C TYR A 99 -1.33 13.65 8.20
N THR A 100 -2.55 13.20 7.87
CA THR A 100 -2.96 12.91 6.48
C THR A 100 -2.89 14.17 5.62
N PHE A 101 -3.29 15.34 6.15
CA PHE A 101 -3.21 16.62 5.45
C PHE A 101 -1.76 17.03 5.15
N ILE A 102 -0.86 16.88 6.12
CA ILE A 102 0.58 17.13 5.93
C ILE A 102 1.13 16.20 4.82
N GLN A 103 0.79 14.91 4.84
CA GLN A 103 1.21 13.96 3.82
C GLN A 103 0.67 14.30 2.42
N VAL A 104 -0.59 14.74 2.32
CA VAL A 104 -1.19 15.18 1.05
C VAL A 104 -0.47 16.42 0.51
N ILE A 105 -0.16 17.40 1.36
CA ILE A 105 0.63 18.57 0.95
C ILE A 105 2.02 18.15 0.44
N ALA A 106 2.70 17.26 1.16
CA ALA A 106 4.00 16.75 0.76
C ALA A 106 3.95 16.00 -0.59
N ALA A 107 2.90 15.19 -0.81
CA ALA A 107 2.67 14.52 -2.09
C ALA A 107 2.39 15.52 -3.22
N CYS A 108 1.55 16.53 -2.99
CA CYS A 108 1.27 17.59 -3.96
C CYS A 108 2.53 18.40 -4.32
N LEU A 109 3.39 18.69 -3.33
CA LEU A 109 4.68 19.34 -3.54
C LEU A 109 5.57 18.49 -4.46
N LEU A 110 5.71 17.19 -4.16
CA LEU A 110 6.48 16.26 -4.98
C LEU A 110 5.93 16.12 -6.41
N ILE A 111 4.60 16.08 -6.56
CA ILE A 111 3.94 16.04 -7.88
C ILE A 111 4.24 17.32 -8.66
N THR A 112 4.10 18.48 -8.03
CA THR A 112 4.37 19.77 -8.67
C THR A 112 5.80 19.83 -9.18
N ILE A 113 6.77 19.44 -8.35
CA ILE A 113 8.19 19.46 -8.73
C ILE A 113 8.47 18.47 -9.86
N LYS A 114 7.88 17.27 -9.81
CA LYS A 114 7.99 16.28 -10.89
C LYS A 114 7.50 16.81 -12.24
N MET A 115 6.48 17.67 -12.24
CA MET A 115 5.93 18.26 -13.48
C MET A 115 6.72 19.50 -13.96
N THR A 116 7.65 20.02 -13.16
CA THR A 116 8.50 21.16 -13.54
C THR A 116 9.82 20.71 -14.16
N ASN A 117 10.55 21.64 -14.77
CA ASN A 117 11.90 21.41 -15.29
C ASN A 117 12.93 21.05 -14.21
N PHE A 118 12.56 21.17 -12.92
CA PHE A 118 13.38 20.75 -11.78
C PHE A 118 13.13 19.29 -11.37
N ALA A 119 12.54 18.45 -12.24
CA ALA A 119 12.26 17.05 -11.93
C ALA A 119 13.49 16.25 -11.45
N PHE A 120 14.71 16.66 -11.82
CA PHE A 120 15.95 16.05 -11.31
C PHE A 120 16.18 16.25 -9.79
N LEU A 121 15.52 17.24 -9.15
CA LEU A 121 15.51 17.42 -7.69
C LEU A 121 14.57 16.44 -6.97
N PHE A 122 13.67 15.76 -7.68
CA PHE A 122 12.70 14.84 -7.10
C PHE A 122 13.33 13.83 -6.11
N PRO A 123 14.40 13.07 -6.44
CA PRO A 123 15.01 12.13 -5.51
C PRO A 123 15.61 12.82 -4.29
N LEU A 124 16.20 14.01 -4.43
CA LEU A 124 16.75 14.78 -3.32
C LEU A 124 15.65 15.19 -2.33
N ILE A 125 14.54 15.70 -2.85
CA ILE A 125 13.41 16.15 -2.02
C ILE A 125 12.73 14.97 -1.36
N LEU A 126 12.56 13.85 -2.07
CA LEU A 126 12.06 12.60 -1.50
C LEU A 126 12.92 12.15 -0.32
N ILE A 127 14.26 12.21 -0.43
CA ILE A 127 15.16 11.90 0.69
C ILE A 127 14.98 12.91 1.83
N LEU A 128 14.79 14.20 1.53
CA LEU A 128 14.58 15.25 2.53
C LEU A 128 13.26 15.09 3.32
N LEU A 129 12.27 14.36 2.80
CA LEU A 129 11.07 14.02 3.56
C LEU A 129 11.37 13.11 4.76
N VAL A 130 12.45 12.32 4.73
CA VAL A 130 12.85 11.44 5.84
C VAL A 130 13.28 12.23 7.08
N PRO A 131 14.25 13.17 7.02
CA PRO A 131 14.56 14.03 8.16
C PRO A 131 13.41 14.96 8.52
N PHE A 132 12.58 15.40 7.56
CA PHE A 132 11.35 16.13 7.87
C PHE A 132 10.42 15.31 8.79
N ARG A 133 10.18 14.02 8.47
CA ARG A 133 9.43 13.12 9.36
C ARG A 133 10.12 12.91 10.71
N LYS A 134 11.44 12.76 10.74
CA LYS A 134 12.16 12.46 11.99
C LYS A 134 12.38 13.67 12.90
N MET A 135 12.41 14.88 12.36
CA MET A 135 12.73 16.09 13.13
C MET A 135 11.52 17.02 13.25
N CYS A 136 10.74 17.23 12.20
CA CYS A 136 9.65 18.21 12.20
C CYS A 136 8.34 17.64 12.80
N LEU A 137 8.02 16.37 12.54
CA LEU A 137 6.79 15.74 13.02
C LEU A 137 6.74 15.48 14.54
N PRO A 138 7.86 15.14 15.23
CA PRO A 138 7.86 14.97 16.69
C PRO A 138 7.55 16.23 17.49
N PHE A 139 7.60 17.42 16.86
CA PHE A 139 7.16 18.66 17.51
C PHE A 139 5.63 18.73 17.68
N ILE A 140 4.87 17.99 16.86
CA ILE A 140 3.39 18.04 16.84
C ILE A 140 2.79 16.72 17.36
N PHE A 141 3.50 15.60 17.16
CA PHE A 141 3.03 14.25 17.49
C PHE A 141 3.99 13.56 18.46
N THR A 142 3.45 12.70 19.33
CA THR A 142 4.28 11.85 20.19
C THR A 142 4.85 10.68 19.37
N GLU A 143 6.03 10.18 19.73
CA GLU A 143 6.67 9.01 19.07
C GLU A 143 5.75 7.80 18.96
N ARG A 144 4.91 7.54 19.98
CA ARG A 144 3.89 6.47 19.94
C ARG A 144 2.84 6.70 18.85
N GLU A 145 2.35 7.93 18.71
CA GLU A 145 1.37 8.29 17.69
C GLU A 145 1.97 8.20 16.28
N LEU A 146 3.23 8.62 16.12
CA LEU A 146 3.96 8.48 14.85
C LEU A 146 4.23 7.02 14.50
N SER A 147 4.59 6.19 15.46
CA SER A 147 4.79 4.75 15.26
C SER A 147 3.51 4.06 14.79
N GLU A 148 2.37 4.39 15.37
CA GLU A 148 1.06 3.85 14.95
C GLU A 148 0.60 4.42 13.60
N LEU A 149 0.98 5.66 13.28
CA LEU A 149 0.72 6.29 11.99
C LEU A 149 1.70 5.88 10.90
N ASP A 150 2.83 5.24 11.21
CA ASP A 150 3.78 4.76 10.19
C ASP A 150 3.80 3.24 10.10
N GLY A 151 3.19 2.53 11.05
CA GLY A 151 3.09 1.08 11.05
C GLY A 151 2.19 0.55 9.94
N ASP A 152 2.65 -0.52 9.28
CA ASP A 152 1.88 -1.28 8.29
C ASP A 152 0.89 -2.20 9.00
N GLU A 153 -0.21 -1.66 9.52
CA GLU A 153 -1.36 -2.50 9.91
C GLU A 153 -2.15 -2.88 8.66
N GLU A 154 -2.00 -4.12 8.21
CA GLU A 154 -2.95 -4.69 7.26
C GLU A 154 -4.33 -4.77 7.93
N PRO A 155 -5.44 -4.52 7.20
CA PRO A 155 -6.78 -4.78 7.69
C PRO A 155 -6.94 -6.26 8.06
N GLY A 156 -6.70 -6.64 9.32
CA GLY A 156 -6.72 -8.03 9.80
C GLY A 156 -5.43 -8.51 10.46
N SER A 157 -4.35 -7.72 10.48
CA SER A 157 -3.16 -7.99 11.30
C SER A 157 -3.39 -7.51 12.74
N THR A 158 -4.38 -8.10 13.41
CA THR A 158 -4.43 -8.00 14.88
C THR A 158 -3.27 -8.84 15.39
N PHE A 159 -2.14 -8.18 15.68
CA PHE A 159 -1.23 -8.59 16.74
C PHE A 159 -1.97 -8.40 18.07
N ASP A 160 -2.91 -9.30 18.34
CA ASP A 160 -3.08 -9.82 19.69
C ASP A 160 -2.60 -11.26 19.57
N ASP A 161 -1.41 -11.50 20.12
CA ASP A 161 -0.92 -12.84 20.42
C ASP A 161 -1.92 -13.51 21.37
N GLU A 162 -2.93 -14.19 20.82
CA GLU A 162 -3.38 -15.43 21.42
C GLU A 162 -2.83 -16.52 20.50
N ILE A 163 -1.85 -17.27 20.99
CA ILE A 163 -1.43 -18.52 20.37
C ILE A 163 -2.72 -19.35 20.29
N ASP A 164 -3.34 -19.40 19.12
CA ASP A 164 -4.58 -20.14 18.91
C ASP A 164 -4.38 -21.53 19.52
N PHE A 165 -5.34 -21.99 20.32
CA PHE A 165 -5.34 -23.28 21.02
C PHE A 165 -4.85 -24.46 20.15
N TYR A 166 -5.01 -24.36 18.82
CA TYR A 166 -4.51 -25.29 17.80
C TYR A 166 -2.97 -25.38 17.65
N GLY A 167 -2.21 -24.38 18.10
CA GLY A 167 -0.74 -24.41 18.17
C GLY A 167 -0.19 -25.04 19.45
N GLN A 168 -1.03 -25.25 20.48
CA GLN A 168 -0.66 -25.92 21.74
C GLN A 168 -0.99 -27.41 21.75
N VAL A 169 -1.80 -27.90 20.81
CA VAL A 169 -2.07 -29.33 20.70
C VAL A 169 -0.87 -30.00 20.04
N HIS A 170 -0.07 -30.68 20.84
CA HIS A 170 0.87 -31.68 20.33
C HIS A 170 0.08 -32.69 19.49
N LEU A 171 0.22 -32.61 18.17
CA LEU A 171 -0.22 -33.67 17.27
C LEU A 171 0.55 -34.94 17.68
N PRO A 172 -0.14 -36.03 18.08
CA PRO A 172 0.52 -37.31 18.15
C PRO A 172 1.01 -37.63 16.73
N ILE A 173 2.30 -37.91 16.64
CA ILE A 173 3.05 -38.28 15.45
C ILE A 173 2.39 -39.46 14.73
#